data_AF-A0A3B0VGV9-F1
#
_entry.id   AF-A0A3B0VGV9-F1
#
_cell.length_a   1.000
_cell.length_b   1.000
_cell.length_c   1.000
_cell.angle_alpha   90.00
_cell.angle_beta   90.00
_cell.angle_gamma   90.00
#
_symmetry.space_group_name_H-M   'P 1'
#
loop_
_entity.id
_entity.type
_entity.pdbx_description
1 polymer ?
#
loop_
_entity_poly.entity_id
_entity_poly.type
_entity_poly.pdbx_seq_one_letter_code
_entity_poly.pdbx_strand_id
1 'polypeptide(L)' 'PVAEALPVIGREVQYFCAADPSAFDPISGKSSLHYAGHVHIKALRKAVDNAGS' A
#
# COMPACT_ATOMS: atom_id res chain seq x y z
N PRO A 1 -0.32 -12.51 12.55
CA PRO A 1 -0.10 -13.66 11.64
C PRO A 1 0.07 -13.18 10.19
N VAL A 2 0.89 -13.85 9.37
CA VAL A 2 1.10 -13.45 7.95
C VAL A 2 -0.24 -13.39 7.18
N ALA A 3 -1.17 -14.30 7.48
CA ALA A 3 -2.51 -14.32 6.87
C ALA A 3 -3.34 -13.05 7.12
N GLU A 4 -3.08 -12.32 8.21
CA GLU A 4 -3.80 -11.09 8.55
C GLU A 4 -3.15 -9.83 7.96
N ALA A 5 -1.90 -9.91 7.47
CA ALA A 5 -1.17 -8.75 7.01
C ALA A 5 -1.83 -8.08 5.79
N LEU A 6 -2.31 -8.86 4.83
CA LEU A 6 -3.01 -8.37 3.64
C LEU A 6 -4.31 -7.61 3.97
N PRO A 7 -5.26 -8.17 4.76
CA PRO A 7 -6.48 -7.43 5.09
C PRO A 7 -6.22 -6.23 6.01
N VAL A 8 -5.19 -6.26 6.86
CA VAL A 8 -4.80 -5.09 7.69
C VAL A 8 -4.30 -3.95 6.83
N ILE A 9 -3.33 -4.19 5.94
CA ILE A 9 -2.78 -3.12 5.11
C ILE A 9 -3.82 -2.53 4.16
N GLY A 10 -4.73 -3.35 3.62
CA GLY A 10 -5.84 -2.85 2.80
C GLY A 10 -6.70 -1.83 3.55
N ARG A 11 -7.00 -2.07 4.83
CA ARG A 11 -7.74 -1.12 5.68
C ARG A 11 -6.91 0.11 6.02
N GLU A 12 -5.63 -0.05 6.34
CA GLU A 12 -4.78 1.09 6.66
C GLU A 12 -4.61 2.04 5.47
N VAL A 13 -4.40 1.50 4.27
CA VAL A 13 -4.36 2.30 3.04
C VAL A 13 -5.69 3.01 2.81
N GLN A 14 -6.83 2.32 2.99
CA GLN A 14 -8.15 2.89 2.77
C GLN A 14 -8.49 4.07 3.71
N TYR A 15 -8.07 4.02 4.97
CA TYR A 15 -8.47 4.99 5.99
C TYR A 15 -7.38 6.00 6.38
N PHE A 16 -6.11 5.65 6.19
CA PHE A 16 -4.97 6.48 6.65
C PHE A 16 -4.05 6.96 5.53
N CYS A 17 -4.21 6.48 4.29
CA CYS A 17 -3.43 7.03 3.17
C CYS A 17 -3.87 8.48 2.90
N ALA A 18 -2.91 9.39 2.92
CA ALA A 18 -3.15 10.81 2.64
C ALA A 18 -3.18 11.16 1.14
N ALA A 19 -2.93 10.18 0.26
CA ALA A 19 -3.03 10.41 -1.18
C ALA A 19 -4.51 10.62 -1.57
N ASP A 20 -4.76 11.63 -2.40
CA ASP A 20 -6.10 11.88 -2.94
C ASP A 20 -6.61 10.65 -3.71
N PRO A 21 -7.72 10.01 -3.26
CA PRO A 21 -8.24 8.80 -3.88
C PRO A 21 -8.80 9.03 -5.29
N SER A 22 -9.08 10.29 -5.68
CA SER A 22 -9.55 10.63 -7.02
C SER A 22 -8.42 10.81 -8.04
N ALA A 23 -7.16 10.92 -7.58
CA ALA A 23 -6.00 11.17 -8.44
C ALA A 23 -5.49 9.92 -9.18
N PHE A 24 -6.33 8.92 -9.44
CA PHE A 24 -5.90 7.73 -10.18
C PHE A 24 -5.73 8.08 -11.66
N ASP A 25 -4.50 7.92 -12.18
CA ASP A 25 -4.18 8.19 -13.59
C ASP A 25 -3.82 6.90 -14.33
N PRO A 26 -4.79 6.25 -15.00
CA PRO A 26 -4.53 5.03 -15.75
C PRO A 26 -3.79 5.26 -17.08
N ILE A 27 -3.69 6.51 -17.56
CA ILE A 27 -3.07 6.81 -18.85
C ILE A 27 -1.56 6.92 -18.69
N SER A 28 -1.10 7.76 -17.78
CA SER A 28 0.34 7.96 -17.59
C SER A 28 0.95 6.98 -16.59
N GLY A 29 0.13 6.37 -15.73
CA GLY A 29 0.59 5.56 -14.60
C GLY A 29 1.35 6.37 -13.55
N LYS A 30 1.27 7.71 -13.59
CA LYS A 30 1.99 8.62 -12.70
C LYS A 30 1.00 9.49 -11.94
N SER A 31 0.79 9.14 -10.67
CA SER A 31 0.10 10.00 -9.73
C SER A 31 0.53 9.72 -8.30
N SER A 32 0.07 10.56 -7.37
CA SER A 32 0.26 10.37 -5.93
C SER A 32 -0.21 8.99 -5.46
N LEU A 33 -1.32 8.48 -6.03
CA LEU A 33 -1.83 7.14 -5.78
C LEU A 33 -0.89 6.03 -6.21
N HIS A 34 -0.30 6.13 -7.41
CA HIS A 34 0.69 5.15 -7.89
C HIS A 34 1.90 5.11 -6.96
N TYR A 35 2.42 6.28 -6.59
CA TYR A 35 3.54 6.40 -5.66
C TYR A 35 3.20 5.82 -4.28
N ALA A 36 2.04 6.18 -3.70
CA ALA A 36 1.58 5.64 -2.43
C ALA A 36 1.47 4.11 -2.47
N GLY A 37 0.89 3.54 -3.54
CA GLY A 37 0.83 2.09 -3.75
C GLY A 37 2.21 1.43 -3.73
N HIS A 38 3.21 2.05 -4.36
CA HIS A 38 4.59 1.55 -4.36
C HIS A 38 5.23 1.61 -2.96
N VAL A 39 4.96 2.65 -2.18
CA VAL A 39 5.43 2.78 -0.80
C VAL A 39 4.79 1.71 0.09
N HIS A 40 3.46 1.56 0.04
CA HIS A 40 2.72 0.60 0.86
C HIS A 40 3.10 -0.85 0.55
N ILE A 41 3.21 -1.24 -0.73
CA ILE A 41 3.60 -2.61 -1.08
C ILE A 41 5.04 -2.93 -0.63
N LYS A 42 5.94 -1.95 -0.68
CA LYS A 42 7.33 -2.13 -0.22
C LYS A 42 7.39 -2.26 1.31
N ALA A 43 6.58 -1.49 2.04
CA ALA A 43 6.45 -1.60 3.49
C ALA A 43 5.89 -2.96 3.91
N LEU A 44 4.85 -3.45 3.23
CA LEU A 44 4.27 -4.78 3.47
C LEU A 44 5.31 -5.88 3.31
N ARG A 45 6.02 -5.89 2.18
CA ARG A 45 7.06 -6.90 1.90
C ARG A 45 8.11 -6.92 3.00
N LYS A 46 8.65 -5.75 3.36
CA LYS A 46 9.61 -5.62 4.46
C LYS A 46 9.07 -6.17 5.79
N ALA A 47 7.81 -5.88 6.12
CA ALA A 47 7.19 -6.37 7.35
C ALA A 47 7.02 -7.90 7.33
N VAL A 48 6.61 -8.47 6.20
CA VAL A 48 6.47 -9.93 6.02
C VAL A 48 7.82 -10.63 6.09
N ASP A 49 8.83 -10.11 5.40
CA ASP A 49 10.20 -10.66 5.40
C ASP A 49 10.80 -10.68 6.81
N ASN A 50 10.60 -9.59 7.57
CA ASN A 50 11.05 -9.49 8.96
C ASN A 50 10.29 -10.39 9.93
N ALA A 51 9.03 -10.75 9.64
CA ALA A 51 8.21 -11.61 10.49
C ALA A 51 8.50 -13.10 10.27
N GLY A 52 9.16 -13.47 9.16
CA GLY A 52 9.58 -14.84 8.85
C GLY A 52 11.06 -15.14 9.12
N SER A 53 11.83 -14.16 9.63
CA SER A 53 13.21 -14.31 10.12
C SER A 53 13.23 -14.52 11.63
#